data_AF-A0A0E9PU00-F1
#
_entry.id   AF-A0A0E9PU00-F1
#
_cell.length_a   1.000
_cell.length_b   1.000
_cell.length_c   1.000
_cell.angle_alpha   90.00
_cell.angle_beta   90.00
_cell.angle_gamma   90.00
#
_symmetry.space_group_name_H-M   'P 1'
#
loop_
_entity.id
_entity.type
_entity.pdbx_description
1 polymer ?
#
loop_
_entity_poly.entity_id
_entity_poly.type
_entity_poly.pdbx_seq_one_letter_code
_entity_poly.pdbx_strand_id
1 'polypeptide(L)' 'MYCEVTVDTEQGESFTARCNTFYGHWRKPLTQQDLTKKFVGNASAVLPLEAVEGIVSVIDNIEKVPDLSLLGHCCK' A
#
# COMPACT_ATOMS: atom_id res chain seq x y z
N MET A 1 -5.80 14.39 9.96
CA MET A 1 -6.37 15.17 8.85
C MET A 1 -7.83 14.73 8.68
N TYR A 2 -8.78 15.65 8.51
CA TYR A 2 -10.18 15.32 8.19
C TYR A 2 -10.57 16.03 6.90
N CYS A 3 -11.54 15.49 6.17
CA CYS A 3 -12.11 16.08 4.96
C CYS A 3 -13.62 15.85 4.96
N GLU A 4 -14.37 16.87 4.56
CA GLU A 4 -15.81 16.83 4.37
C GLU A 4 -16.11 17.25 2.93
N VAL A 5 -17.01 16.54 2.28
CA VAL A 5 -17.39 16.75 0.89
C VAL A 5 -18.91 16.78 0.82
N THR A 6 -19.44 17.78 0.14
CA THR A 6 -20.86 17.91 -0.19
C THR A 6 -21.02 17.84 -1.70
N VAL A 7 -22.00 17.07 -2.16
CA VAL A 7 -22.38 16.94 -3.57
C VAL A 7 -23.83 17.36 -3.72
N ASP A 8 -24.06 18.39 -4.54
CA ASP A 8 -25.39 18.87 -4.88
C ASP A 8 -25.80 18.36 -6.27
N THR A 9 -27.06 17.97 -6.42
CA THR A 9 -27.63 17.47 -7.69
C THR A 9 -28.46 18.55 -8.39
N GLU A 10 -28.63 18.42 -9.70
CA GLU A 10 -29.48 19.33 -10.49
C GLU A 10 -30.96 19.26 -10.05
N GLN A 11 -31.36 18.15 -9.42
CA GLN A 11 -32.69 17.96 -8.81
C GLN A 11 -32.84 18.69 -7.46
N GLY A 12 -31.79 19.36 -6.98
CA GLY A 12 -31.77 20.13 -5.74
C GLY A 12 -31.50 19.30 -4.48
N GLU A 13 -31.07 18.04 -4.61
CA GLU A 13 -30.67 17.22 -3.48
C GLU A 13 -29.22 17.53 -3.07
N SER A 14 -28.90 17.34 -1.79
CA SER A 14 -27.55 17.57 -1.27
C SER A 14 -27.10 16.39 -0.40
N PHE A 15 -25.91 15.86 -0.69
CA PHE A 15 -25.33 14.73 0.02
C PHE A 15 -23.98 15.12 0.62
N THR A 16 -23.87 15.03 1.95
CA THR A 16 -22.64 15.36 2.68
C THR A 16 -22.02 14.13 3.32
N ALA A 17 -20.71 13.95 3.13
CA ALA A 17 -19.94 12.88 3.74
C ALA A 17 -18.63 13.43 4.35
N ARG A 18 -18.23 12.87 5.49
CA ARG A 18 -17.02 13.26 6.21
C ARG A 18 -16.11 12.08 6.47
N CYS A 19 -14.84 12.21 6.11
CA CYS A 19 -13.78 11.28 6.46
C CYS A 19 -12.91 11.86 7.57
N ASN A 20 -13.00 11.31 8.78
CA ASN A 20 -12.14 11.67 9.91
C ASN A 20 -10.81 10.90 9.92
N THR A 21 -10.79 9.71 9.32
CA THR A 21 -9.61 8.85 9.20
C THR A 21 -9.82 7.90 8.02
N PHE A 22 -8.85 7.86 7.11
CA PHE A 22 -8.86 6.98 5.94
C PHE A 22 -8.04 5.71 6.20
N TYR A 23 -8.32 4.65 5.43
CA TYR A 23 -7.56 3.41 5.50
C TYR A 23 -6.13 3.61 4.98
N GLY A 24 -5.15 3.23 5.79
CA GLY A 24 -3.72 3.52 5.59
C GLY A 24 -3.19 4.67 6.44
N HIS A 25 -4.05 5.45 7.10
CA HIS A 25 -3.63 6.35 8.18
C HIS A 25 -3.17 5.52 9.39
N TRP A 26 -2.23 6.00 10.22
CA TRP A 26 -1.75 5.22 11.39
C TRP A 26 -2.85 4.88 12.42
N ARG A 27 -3.95 5.63 12.44
CA ARG A 27 -5.16 5.35 13.25
C ARG A 27 -6.09 4.27 12.65
N LYS A 28 -5.89 3.93 11.38
CA LYS A 28 -6.58 2.86 10.65
C LYS A 28 -5.58 2.27 9.62
N PRO A 29 -4.51 1.62 10.10
CA PRO A 29 -3.38 1.24 9.25
C PRO A 29 -3.77 0.19 8.22
N LEU A 30 -2.98 0.06 7.16
CA LEU A 30 -3.13 -1.05 6.21
C LEU A 30 -2.88 -2.38 6.92
N THR A 31 -3.61 -3.41 6.51
CA THR A 31 -3.23 -4.78 6.82
C THR A 31 -1.93 -5.13 6.08
N GLN A 32 -1.19 -6.11 6.60
CA GLN A 32 0.00 -6.61 5.92
C GLN A 32 -0.34 -7.06 4.49
N GLN A 33 -1.46 -7.75 4.32
CA GLN A 33 -1.93 -8.21 3.00
C GLN A 33 -2.11 -7.07 2.01
N ASP A 34 -2.79 -5.97 2.40
CA ASP A 34 -3.02 -4.84 1.50
C ASP A 34 -1.74 -4.03 1.24
N LEU A 35 -0.85 -3.95 2.24
CA LEU A 35 0.45 -3.32 2.07
C LEU A 35 1.33 -4.11 1.07
N THR A 36 1.41 -5.42 1.23
CA THR A 36 2.12 -6.31 0.28
C THR A 36 1.50 -6.22 -1.10
N LYS A 37 0.17 -6.27 -1.22
CA LYS A 37 -0.53 -6.12 -2.51
C LYS A 37 -0.22 -4.79 -3.18
N LYS A 38 -0.19 -3.68 -2.42
CA LYS A 38 0.18 -2.36 -2.92
C LYS A 38 1.64 -2.33 -3.41
N PHE A 39 2.55 -2.93 -2.64
CA PHE A 39 3.96 -3.03 -3.04
C PHE A 39 4.10 -3.81 -4.35
N VAL A 40 3.47 -4.98 -4.45
CA VAL A 40 3.49 -5.81 -5.66
C VAL A 40 2.95 -5.04 -6.87
N GLY A 41 1.79 -4.38 -6.71
CA GLY A 41 1.20 -3.59 -7.79
C GLY A 41 2.10 -2.45 -8.30
N ASN A 42 2.85 -1.80 -7.42
CA ASN A 42 3.77 -0.73 -7.80
C ASN A 42 5.08 -1.27 -8.40
N ALA A 43 5.68 -2.27 -7.77
CA ALA A 43 7.00 -2.79 -8.14
C ALA A 43 6.94 -3.57 -9.47
N SER A 44 5.84 -4.31 -9.71
CA SER A 44 5.64 -5.04 -10.96
C SER A 44 5.51 -4.15 -12.20
N ALA A 45 5.43 -2.82 -12.04
CA ALA A 45 5.51 -1.89 -13.16
C ALA A 45 6.93 -1.76 -13.74
N VAL A 46 7.96 -2.13 -12.97
CA VAL A 46 9.38 -1.95 -13.33
C VAL A 46 10.27 -3.16 -13.05
N LEU A 47 9.76 -4.16 -12.31
CA LEU A 47 10.47 -5.39 -11.96
C LEU A 47 9.64 -6.61 -12.41
N PRO A 48 10.30 -7.73 -12.78
CA PRO A 48 9.61 -8.99 -13.03
C PRO A 48 8.96 -9.52 -11.74
N LEU A 49 7.85 -10.27 -11.87
CA LEU A 49 7.10 -10.75 -10.71
C LEU A 49 7.97 -11.56 -9.73
N GLU A 50 8.87 -12.39 -10.24
CA GLU A 50 9.80 -13.18 -9.43
C GLU A 50 10.71 -12.30 -8.55
N ALA A 51 11.23 -11.20 -9.12
CA ALA A 51 12.02 -10.23 -8.37
C ALA A 51 11.21 -9.60 -7.23
N VAL A 52 9.97 -9.24 -7.52
CA VAL A 52 9.04 -8.63 -6.55
C VAL A 52 8.72 -9.60 -5.41
N GLU A 53 8.40 -10.86 -5.73
CA GLU A 53 8.15 -11.91 -4.74
C GLU A 53 9.38 -12.20 -3.88
N GLY A 54 10.58 -12.21 -4.49
CA GLY A 54 11.85 -12.34 -3.78
C GLY A 54 12.07 -11.21 -2.77
N ILE A 55 11.81 -9.95 -3.16
CA ILE A 55 11.91 -8.81 -2.25
C ILE A 55 10.93 -8.93 -1.08
N VAL A 56 9.67 -9.30 -1.34
CA VAL A 56 8.67 -9.49 -0.28
C VAL A 56 9.14 -10.56 0.70
N SER A 57 9.63 -11.70 0.21
CA SER A 57 10.11 -12.80 1.05
C SER A 57 11.28 -12.39 1.96
N VAL A 58 12.25 -11.64 1.42
CA VAL A 58 13.41 -11.14 2.17
C VAL A 58 12.97 -10.12 3.22
N ILE A 59 12.09 -9.17 2.87
CA ILE A 59 11.62 -8.13 3.79
C ILE A 59 10.77 -8.72 4.93
N ASP A 60 9.88 -9.67 4.63
CA ASP A 60 9.03 -10.33 5.64
C ASP A 60 9.83 -11.15 6.67
N ASN A 61 11.10 -11.45 6.38
CA ASN A 61 12.01 -12.20 7.26
C ASN A 61 13.32 -11.46 7.55
N ILE A 62 13.36 -10.13 7.36
CA ILE A 62 14.59 -9.35 7.35
C ILE A 62 15.41 -9.50 8.64
N GLU A 63 14.75 -9.72 9.78
CA GLU A 63 15.39 -9.96 11.07
C GLU A 63 16.17 -11.28 11.14
N LYS A 64 15.89 -12.22 10.24
CA LYS A 64 16.56 -13.52 10.13
C LYS A 64 17.59 -13.57 8.99
N VAL A 65 17.67 -12.52 8.17
CA VAL A 65 18.55 -12.48 7.00
C VAL A 65 19.97 -12.09 7.43
N PRO A 66 20.97 -12.96 7.26
CA PRO A 66 22.35 -12.69 7.70
C PRO A 66 23.11 -11.75 6.77
N ASP A 67 22.70 -11.67 5.49
CA ASP A 67 23.33 -10.82 4.48
C ASP A 67 22.28 -10.08 3.65
N LEU A 68 22.27 -8.75 3.75
CA LEU A 68 21.35 -7.88 3.03
C LEU A 68 21.69 -7.70 1.55
N SER A 69 22.85 -8.19 1.08
CA SER A 69 23.19 -8.19 -0.34
C SER A 69 22.16 -8.96 -1.19
N LEU A 70 21.48 -9.94 -0.57
CA LEU A 70 20.38 -10.70 -1.15
C LEU A 70 19.26 -9.82 -1.69
N LEU A 71 18.95 -8.71 -1.02
CA LEU A 71 17.91 -7.77 -1.42
C LEU A 71 18.26 -7.08 -2.74
N GLY A 72 19.55 -6.78 -2.96
CA GLY A 72 20.05 -6.26 -4.23
C GLY A 72 20.12 -7.31 -5.35
N HIS A 73 20.17 -8.60 -5.02
CA HIS A 73 20.13 -9.69 -6.00
C HIS A 73 18.72 -9.94 -6.55
N CYS A 74 17.67 -9.63 -5.79
CA CYS A 74 16.31 -9.71 -6.31
C CYS A 74 16.05 -8.76 -7.49
N CYS A 75 16.78 -7.64 -7.57
CA CYS A 75 16.56 -6.61 -8.61
C CYS A 75 17.43 -6.79 -9.87
N LYS A 76 18.19 -7.87 -9.99
CA LYS A 76 19.10 -8.13 -11.11
C LYS A 76 18.45 -8.94 -12.22
#